data_AF-A0A498SLU7-F1
#
_entry.id   AF-A0A498SLU7-F1
#
_cell.length_a   1.000
_cell.length_b   1.000
_cell.length_c   1.000
_cell.angle_alpha   90.00
_cell.angle_beta   90.00
_cell.angle_gamma   90.00
#
_symmetry.space_group_name_H-M   'P 1'
#
loop_
_entity.id
_entity.type
_entity.pdbx_description
1 polymer ?
#
loop_
_entity_poly.entity_id
_entity_poly.type
_entity_poly.pdbx_seq_one_letter_code
_entity_poly.pdbx_strand_id
1 'polypeptide(L)'
;MTPEKMHNAHFELIMTVEGIVEATGMTFQARTSFLPDEILWGYRFRSMVVLNEKIGRYEIHYKLFDEIEPIGKINLKKTEIDDSNDGHDSSQNISGFVW
;
A
#
# COMPACT_ATOMS: atom_id res chain seq x y z
N MET A 1 2.48 -9.24 21.83
CA MET A 1 2.03 -10.35 20.95
C MET A 1 3.19 -10.68 20.03
N THR A 2 3.72 -11.91 20.00
CA THR A 2 4.72 -12.33 18.98
C THR A 2 3.99 -12.90 17.76
N PRO A 3 4.61 -12.95 16.57
CA PRO A 3 3.99 -13.57 15.39
C PRO A 3 3.49 -15.00 15.64
N GLU A 4 4.28 -15.82 16.34
CA GLU A 4 3.89 -17.18 16.73
C GLU A 4 2.67 -17.24 17.66
N LYS A 5 2.58 -16.30 18.63
CA LYS A 5 1.43 -16.21 19.53
C LYS A 5 0.17 -15.75 18.80
N MET A 6 0.33 -15.03 17.70
CA MET A 6 -0.76 -14.46 16.93
C MET A 6 -1.33 -15.44 15.92
N HIS A 7 -0.49 -16.27 15.30
CA HIS A 7 -0.93 -17.39 14.46
C HIS A 7 -1.90 -18.31 15.22
N ASN A 8 -1.57 -18.64 16.47
CA ASN A 8 -2.41 -19.50 17.32
C ASN A 8 -3.56 -18.76 18.04
N ALA A 9 -3.79 -17.48 17.76
CA ALA A 9 -4.85 -16.73 18.44
C ALA A 9 -6.23 -17.10 17.86
N HIS A 10 -7.28 -16.92 18.65
CA HIS A 10 -8.66 -17.17 18.21
C HIS A 10 -9.36 -15.86 17.89
N PHE A 11 -9.12 -15.32 16.70
CA PHE A 11 -9.81 -14.14 16.18
C PHE A 11 -9.95 -14.21 14.66
N GLU A 12 -10.76 -13.32 14.10
CA GLU A 12 -10.90 -13.10 12.66
C GLU A 12 -10.89 -11.60 12.42
N LEU A 13 -10.11 -11.12 11.46
CA LEU A 13 -10.09 -9.72 11.07
C LEU A 13 -11.12 -9.51 9.97
N ILE A 14 -12.20 -8.80 10.28
CA ILE A 14 -13.20 -8.39 9.28
C ILE A 14 -12.79 -7.04 8.70
N MET A 15 -12.62 -6.96 7.38
CA MET A 15 -12.38 -5.71 6.66
C MET A 15 -13.61 -5.33 5.86
N THR A 16 -14.08 -4.10 6.08
CA THR A 16 -15.24 -3.53 5.39
C THR A 16 -14.83 -2.23 4.70
N VAL A 17 -15.18 -2.10 3.43
CA VAL A 17 -15.03 -0.88 2.64
C VAL A 17 -16.41 -0.41 2.20
N GLU A 18 -16.79 0.79 2.61
CA GLU A 18 -18.06 1.41 2.27
C GLU A 18 -17.83 2.64 1.39
N GLY A 19 -18.77 2.90 0.49
CA GLY A 19 -18.71 4.08 -0.35
C GLY A 19 -19.98 4.30 -1.16
N ILE A 20 -19.97 5.35 -1.97
CA ILE A 20 -21.04 5.68 -2.91
C ILE A 20 -20.47 5.55 -4.32
N VAL A 21 -21.20 4.87 -5.19
CA VAL A 21 -20.86 4.80 -6.60
C VAL A 21 -21.30 6.11 -7.26
N GLU A 22 -20.33 6.96 -7.60
CA GLU A 22 -20.58 8.32 -8.11
C GLU A 22 -21.58 8.34 -9.28
N ALA A 23 -21.42 7.41 -10.24
CA ALA A 23 -22.26 7.36 -11.43
C ALA A 23 -23.73 7.01 -11.16
N THR A 24 -24.06 6.37 -10.04
CA THR A 24 -25.42 5.87 -9.75
C THR A 24 -26.01 6.43 -8.46
N GLY A 25 -25.20 7.05 -7.60
CA GLY A 25 -25.59 7.47 -6.25
C GLY A 25 -25.90 6.33 -5.30
N MET A 26 -25.72 5.06 -5.72
CA MET A 26 -25.98 3.90 -4.88
C MET A 26 -24.86 3.70 -3.87
N THR A 27 -25.20 3.30 -2.65
CA THR A 27 -24.22 2.87 -1.66
C THR A 27 -23.71 1.47 -2.01
N PHE A 28 -22.43 1.22 -1.73
CA PHE A 28 -21.85 -0.12 -1.79
C PHE A 28 -21.11 -0.43 -0.48
N GLN A 29 -21.01 -1.73 -0.18
CA GLN A 29 -20.23 -2.26 0.92
C GLN A 29 -19.51 -3.53 0.45
N ALA A 30 -18.20 -3.49 0.39
CA ALA A 30 -17.36 -4.65 0.16
C ALA A 30 -16.86 -5.18 1.51
N ARG A 31 -16.89 -6.49 1.69
CA ARG A 31 -16.44 -7.16 2.92
C ARG A 31 -15.54 -8.33 2.58
N THR A 32 -14.50 -8.51 3.38
CA THR A 32 -13.65 -9.71 3.39
C THR A 32 -13.20 -9.98 4.82
N SER A 33 -12.61 -11.13 5.05
CA SER A 33 -12.02 -11.46 6.34
C SER A 33 -10.68 -12.18 6.20
N PHE A 34 -9.92 -12.16 7.30
CA PHE A 34 -8.64 -12.84 7.42
C PHE A 34 -8.57 -13.59 8.75
N LEU A 35 -8.27 -14.88 8.68
CA LEU A 35 -7.86 -15.67 9.83
C LEU A 35 -6.43 -15.30 10.25
N PRO A 36 -6.01 -15.60 11.49
CA PRO A 36 -4.70 -15.18 11.98
C PRO A 36 -3.54 -15.79 11.17
N ASP A 37 -3.76 -16.97 10.59
CA ASP A 37 -2.80 -17.67 9.74
C ASP A 37 -2.63 -17.05 8.34
N GLU A 38 -3.58 -16.22 7.91
CA GLU A 38 -3.53 -15.49 6.63
C GLU A 38 -2.78 -14.14 6.77
N ILE A 39 -2.49 -13.71 8.00
CA ILE A 39 -1.79 -12.47 8.28
C ILE A 39 -0.27 -12.72 8.32
N LEU A 40 0.41 -12.32 7.24
CA LEU A 40 1.84 -12.55 7.06
C LEU A 40 2.69 -11.44 7.71
N TRP A 41 3.30 -11.76 8.85
CA TRP A 41 4.18 -10.85 9.58
C TRP A 41 5.56 -10.75 8.95
N GLY A 42 6.10 -9.54 8.85
CA GLY A 42 7.42 -9.30 8.25
C GLY A 42 7.42 -9.34 6.72
N TYR A 43 6.26 -9.16 6.10
CA TYR A 43 6.11 -9.00 4.64
C TYR A 43 5.56 -7.61 4.31
N ARG A 44 5.79 -7.16 3.09
CA ARG A 44 5.16 -5.96 2.51
C ARG A 44 4.63 -6.27 1.11
N PHE A 45 3.60 -5.55 0.68
CA PHE A 45 3.18 -5.55 -0.71
C PHE A 45 4.22 -4.87 -1.59
N ARG A 46 4.43 -5.36 -2.80
CA ARG A 46 5.26 -4.68 -3.81
C ARG A 46 4.57 -3.39 -4.25
N SER A 47 5.35 -2.35 -4.53
CA SER A 47 4.78 -1.13 -5.13
C SER A 47 4.22 -1.45 -6.51
N MET A 48 2.92 -1.22 -6.70
CA MET A 48 2.25 -1.34 -8.00
C MET A 48 2.22 -0.03 -8.78
N VAL A 49 2.67 1.07 -8.18
CA VAL A 49 2.65 2.41 -8.77
C VAL A 49 4.05 2.75 -9.30
N VAL A 50 4.12 3.10 -10.58
CA VAL A 50 5.38 3.46 -11.25
C VAL A 50 5.20 4.77 -12.02
N LEU A 51 6.13 5.70 -11.87
CA LEU A 51 6.16 6.90 -12.72
C LEU A 51 6.72 6.53 -14.08
N ASN A 52 5.92 6.68 -15.13
CA ASN A 52 6.41 6.62 -16.49
C ASN A 52 6.97 8.00 -16.87
N GLU A 53 8.29 8.14 -16.75
CA GLU A 53 9.03 9.39 -17.02
C GLU A 53 8.84 9.91 -18.44
N LYS A 54 8.57 9.03 -19.42
CA LYS A 54 8.40 9.43 -20.83
C LYS A 54 7.11 10.21 -21.07
N ILE A 55 6.07 9.90 -20.30
CA ILE A 55 4.74 10.53 -20.43
C ILE A 55 4.38 11.40 -19.23
N GLY A 56 5.19 11.40 -18.18
CA GLY A 56 4.99 12.16 -16.94
C GLY A 56 3.75 11.73 -16.15
N ARG A 57 3.37 10.45 -16.20
CA ARG A 57 2.17 9.92 -15.52
C ARG A 57 2.48 8.69 -14.69
N TYR A 58 1.69 8.49 -13.64
CA TYR A 58 1.71 7.25 -12.87
C TYR A 58 0.94 6.16 -13.59
N GLU A 59 1.56 4.98 -13.69
CA GLU A 59 0.97 3.76 -14.20
C GLU A 59 0.80 2.75 -13.05
N ILE A 60 -0.28 1.98 -13.15
CA ILE A 60 -0.65 0.97 -12.16
C ILE A 60 -0.44 -0.41 -12.75
N HIS A 61 0.49 -1.17 -12.19
CA HIS A 61 0.76 -2.55 -12.58
C HIS A 61 -0.09 -3.51 -11.75
N TYR A 62 -1.33 -3.77 -12.18
CA TYR A 62 -2.28 -4.65 -11.47
C TYR A 62 -1.77 -6.08 -11.24
N LYS A 63 -0.81 -6.56 -12.04
CA LYS A 63 -0.15 -7.87 -11.81
C LYS A 63 0.59 -7.94 -10.47
N LEU A 64 0.93 -6.79 -9.87
CA LEU A 64 1.64 -6.71 -8.60
C LEU A 64 0.70 -6.55 -7.40
N PHE A 65 -0.62 -6.55 -7.62
CA PHE A 65 -1.60 -6.25 -6.57
C PHE A 65 -1.50 -7.21 -5.38
N ASP A 66 -1.43 -8.51 -5.65
CA ASP A 66 -1.31 -9.55 -4.63
C ASP A 66 0.15 -9.96 -4.33
N GLU A 67 1.13 -9.32 -5.00
CA GLU A 67 2.54 -9.68 -4.88
C GLU A 67 3.13 -9.13 -3.59
N ILE A 68 3.65 -10.04 -2.76
CA ILE A 68 4.28 -9.72 -1.48
C ILE A 68 5.77 -10.05 -1.51
N GLU A 69 6.54 -9.34 -0.69
CA GLU A 69 7.96 -9.63 -0.48
C GLU A 69 8.32 -9.60 1.01
N PRO A 70 9.23 -10.50 1.47
CA PRO A 70 9.74 -10.43 2.84
C PRO A 70 10.45 -9.10 3.07
N ILE A 71 10.25 -8.51 4.25
CA ILE A 71 11.02 -7.38 4.78
C ILE A 71 12.37 -7.94 5.27
N GLY A 72 13.16 -8.44 4.33
CA GLY A 72 14.45 -9.09 4.57
C GLY A 72 15.49 -8.52 3.62
N LYS A 73 16.31 -7.60 4.16
CA LYS A 73 17.34 -6.76 3.53
C LYS A 73 16.82 -5.40 3.06
N ILE A 74 17.20 -4.40 3.85
CA ILE A 74 17.25 -3.00 3.46
C ILE A 74 18.13 -2.94 2.20
N ASN A 75 17.53 -2.92 1.01
CA ASN A 75 18.24 -2.51 -0.19
C ASN A 75 18.33 -0.98 -0.13
N LEU A 76 19.31 -0.50 0.64
CA LEU A 76 19.88 0.84 0.48
C LEU A 76 20.53 0.88 -0.91
N LYS A 77 19.73 0.94 -1.97
CA LYS A 77 20.12 1.77 -3.10
C LYS A 77 20.01 3.17 -2.56
N LYS A 78 21.15 3.66 -2.04
CA LYS A 78 21.43 5.07 -1.84
C LYS A 78 21.09 5.70 -3.19
N THR A 79 19.90 6.28 -3.31
CA THR A 79 19.70 7.37 -4.26
C THR A 79 20.74 8.37 -3.80
N GLU A 80 21.85 8.46 -4.55
CA GLU A 80 22.81 9.52 -4.38
C GLU A 80 21.99 10.80 -4.55
N ILE A 81 21.76 11.44 -3.41
CA ILE A 81 21.26 12.80 -3.33
C ILE A 81 22.40 13.60 -3.93
N ASP A 82 22.27 13.96 -5.20
CA ASP A 82 23.06 15.01 -5.80
C ASP A 82 22.61 16.29 -5.13
N ASP A 83 23.39 16.74 -4.14
CA ASP A 83 23.25 18.03 -3.46
C ASP A 83 23.56 19.14 -4.49
N SER A 84 22.60 19.41 -5.36
CA SER A 84 22.52 20.65 -6.13
C SER A 84 21.21 21.33 -5.77
N ASN A 85 21.34 22.18 -4.76
CA ASN A 85 20.39 23.14 -4.23
C ASN A 85 19.65 23.91 -5.34
N ASP A 86 18.34 23.73 -5.46
CA ASP A 86 17.44 24.85 -5.76
C ASP A 86 16.09 24.66 -5.08
N GLY A 87 15.63 25.71 -4.42
CA GLY A 87 14.50 25.65 -3.50
C GLY A 87 13.17 25.54 -4.21
N HIS A 88 12.28 24.70 -3.69
CA HIS A 88 10.84 24.94 -3.78
C HIS A 88 10.11 24.22 -2.64
N ASP A 89 9.40 25.03 -1.85
CA ASP A 89 8.41 24.62 -0.85
C ASP A 89 7.30 23.79 -1.51
N SER A 90 7.12 22.55 -1.06
CA SER A 90 5.83 21.87 -1.17
C SER A 90 5.68 20.83 -0.06
N SER A 91 4.81 21.17 0.89
CA SER A 91 4.26 20.23 1.87
C SER A 91 3.42 19.17 1.13
N GLN A 92 4.05 18.08 0.68
CA GLN A 92 3.33 16.99 0.00
C GLN A 92 2.70 16.05 1.02
N ASN A 93 1.38 16.15 1.14
CA ASN A 93 0.53 15.09 1.68
C ASN A 93 0.67 13.85 0.79
N ILE A 94 1.41 12.84 1.28
CA ILE A 94 1.75 11.61 0.57
C ILE A 94 0.51 10.72 0.30
N SER A 95 -0.64 11.02 0.91
CA SER A 95 -1.82 10.16 0.78
C SER A 95 -2.68 10.47 -0.45
N GLY A 96 -2.52 11.62 -1.11
CA GLY A 96 -3.34 12.00 -2.26
C GLY A 96 -4.85 12.12 -1.98
N PHE A 97 -5.30 11.94 -0.73
CA PHE A 97 -6.67 12.19 -0.31
C PHE A 97 -6.82 13.67 0.05
N VAL A 98 -7.58 14.39 -0.76
CA VAL A 98 -8.04 15.76 -0.50
C VAL A 98 -9.57 15.71 -0.52
N TRP A 99 -10.21 16.25 0.53
CA TRP A 99 -11.66 16.47 0.59
C TRP A 99 -12.10 17.58 -0.37
#